data_AF-A0A963A513-F1
#
_entry.id   AF-A0A963A513-F1
#
_cell.length_a   1.000
_cell.length_b   1.000
_cell.length_c   1.000
_cell.angle_alpha   90.00
_cell.angle_beta   90.00
_cell.angle_gamma   90.00
#
_symmetry.space_group_name_H-M   'P 1'
#
loop_
_entity.id
_entity.type
_entity.pdbx_description
1 polymer ?
#
loop_
_entity_poly.entity_id
_entity_poly.type
_entity_poly.pdbx_seq_one_letter_code
_entity_poly.pdbx_strand_id
1 'polypeptide(L)'
;MLSLLEDINRPRIEAIEQVQRAMDHNKASMWGLHDHPDMEVPLVPTYALLNVRALVEHFVLPLTSALRAPLWACVPAEHRGKPDFFVSHTWSSLLLGPPEQEIGTLDAVEHLDHYAWIDFVSYNQHTIESIPTDMEAVIGEIGKVLFAGTPVPTLGRIWCLWELLCANRTGIDFDIAIRPGFRNDKILAVNTLYRSFVGVENAVATKPEDVKIISDEVLAQFGSAESANRHVDRILRERFSGGWYELRERDQHLGFRPWSWLEEQTASFKERAKRPLREPDPYYGAGIRDSAIYGSQQSTFDMLIEVGLMVSGDDMVAHQFRTSSEAEIALVEAARDGNLARVQELLDLGVSPTDRLATAPC
;
A
#
# COMPACT_ATOMS: atom_id res chain seq x y z
N MET A 1 -13.53 -4.09 21.08
CA MET A 1 -12.80 -4.33 19.82
C MET A 1 -11.42 -3.69 19.87
N LEU A 2 -11.30 -2.41 20.25
CA LEU A 2 -10.01 -1.75 20.51
C LEU A 2 -9.10 -2.54 21.46
N SER A 3 -9.59 -3.02 22.62
CA SER A 3 -8.73 -3.82 23.52
C SER A 3 -8.26 -5.14 22.91
N LEU A 4 -9.06 -5.78 22.05
CA LEU A 4 -8.67 -7.03 21.39
C LEU A 4 -7.59 -6.77 20.34
N LEU A 5 -7.72 -5.68 19.58
CA LEU A 5 -6.74 -5.27 18.57
C LEU A 5 -5.43 -4.80 19.22
N GLU A 6 -5.51 -4.06 20.33
CA GLU A 6 -4.36 -3.70 21.18
C GLU A 6 -3.71 -4.96 21.76
N ASP A 7 -4.49 -5.90 22.28
CA ASP A 7 -3.98 -7.16 22.83
C ASP A 7 -3.30 -8.03 21.76
N ILE A 8 -3.84 -8.05 20.52
CA ILE A 8 -3.26 -8.75 19.37
C ILE A 8 -1.96 -8.08 18.91
N ASN A 9 -1.91 -6.75 18.91
CA ASN A 9 -0.75 -5.99 18.46
C ASN A 9 0.31 -5.78 19.56
N ARG A 10 -0.01 -6.02 20.84
CA ARG A 10 0.91 -5.80 21.96
C ARG A 10 2.25 -6.52 21.83
N PRO A 11 2.31 -7.84 21.50
CA PRO A 11 3.59 -8.52 21.30
C PRO A 11 4.46 -7.87 20.20
N ARG A 12 3.82 -7.26 19.18
CA ARG A 12 4.52 -6.51 18.14
C ARG A 12 5.02 -5.16 18.65
N ILE A 13 4.20 -4.40 19.36
CA ILE A 13 4.61 -3.12 19.95
C ILE A 13 5.85 -3.36 20.82
N GLU A 14 5.80 -4.39 21.66
CA GLU A 14 6.93 -4.83 22.49
C GLU A 14 8.15 -5.23 21.64
N ALA A 15 7.96 -5.98 20.54
CA ALA A 15 9.05 -6.37 19.64
C ALA A 15 9.67 -5.15 18.92
N ILE A 16 8.87 -4.19 18.45
CA ILE A 16 9.35 -2.94 17.82
C ILE A 16 10.14 -2.12 18.85
N GLU A 17 9.62 -1.97 20.06
CA GLU A 17 10.33 -1.29 21.14
C GLU A 17 11.63 -1.99 21.52
N GLN A 18 11.69 -3.32 21.44
CA GLN A 18 12.93 -4.08 21.66
C GLN A 18 13.92 -3.89 20.51
N VAL A 19 13.47 -3.91 19.25
CA VAL A 19 14.29 -3.62 18.07
C VAL A 19 14.85 -2.21 18.16
N GLN A 20 14.01 -1.21 18.44
CA GLN A 20 14.45 0.19 18.54
C GLN A 20 15.47 0.36 19.66
N ARG A 21 15.25 -0.25 20.83
CA ARG A 21 16.22 -0.25 21.93
C ARG A 21 17.55 -0.90 21.54
N ALA A 22 17.52 -2.04 20.86
CA ALA A 22 18.73 -2.71 20.40
C ALA A 22 19.48 -1.85 19.36
N MET A 23 18.77 -1.23 18.42
CA MET A 23 19.35 -0.33 17.43
C MET A 23 19.96 0.92 18.07
N ASP A 24 19.26 1.56 19.00
CA ASP A 24 19.75 2.75 19.70
C ASP A 24 20.98 2.44 20.56
N HIS A 25 20.98 1.29 21.24
CA HIS A 25 22.15 0.77 21.97
C HIS A 25 23.34 0.54 21.03
N ASN A 26 23.16 -0.23 19.96
CA ASN A 26 24.25 -0.53 19.02
C ASN A 26 24.78 0.75 18.35
N LYS A 27 23.90 1.71 18.05
CA LYS A 27 24.30 3.02 17.53
C LYS A 27 25.10 3.82 18.56
N ALA A 28 24.73 3.80 19.83
CA ALA A 28 25.48 4.47 20.89
C ALA A 28 26.91 3.90 21.07
N SER A 29 27.06 2.58 20.92
CA SER A 29 28.37 1.89 20.86
C SER A 29 29.29 2.49 19.79
N MET A 30 28.76 2.68 18.58
CA MET A 30 29.52 3.25 17.46
C MET A 30 30.07 4.66 17.72
N TRP A 31 29.40 5.44 18.57
CA TRP A 31 29.83 6.78 18.96
C TRP A 31 30.73 6.80 20.20
N GLY A 32 31.14 5.63 20.71
CA GLY A 32 31.95 5.52 21.92
C GLY A 32 31.22 5.97 23.19
N LEU A 33 29.89 5.93 23.19
CA LEU A 33 29.08 6.32 24.35
C LEU A 33 29.01 5.21 25.41
N HIS A 34 29.38 3.99 25.05
CA HIS A 34 29.58 2.87 25.97
C HIS A 34 30.47 1.78 25.35
N ASP A 35 31.00 0.88 26.19
CA ASP A 35 31.83 -0.25 25.78
C ASP A 35 31.09 -1.61 25.89
N HIS A 36 29.77 -1.58 26.09
CA HIS A 36 28.96 -2.80 26.13
C HIS A 36 28.87 -3.47 24.75
N PRO A 37 28.80 -4.82 24.70
CA PRO A 37 28.59 -5.53 23.44
C PRO A 37 27.25 -5.15 22.82
N ASP A 38 27.17 -5.28 21.49
CA ASP A 38 25.95 -5.04 20.74
C ASP A 38 24.83 -5.97 21.22
N MET A 39 23.63 -5.41 21.30
CA MET A 39 22.39 -6.15 21.52
C MET A 39 21.98 -6.84 20.21
N GLU A 40 21.55 -8.10 20.32
CA GLU A 40 20.89 -8.79 19.22
C GLU A 40 19.59 -8.05 18.86
N VAL A 41 19.40 -7.76 17.57
CA VAL A 41 18.18 -7.13 17.08
C VAL A 41 17.14 -8.23 16.89
N PRO A 42 16.10 -8.33 17.74
CA PRO A 42 15.14 -9.41 17.64
C PRO A 42 14.36 -9.31 16.32
N LEU A 43 14.00 -10.46 15.75
CA LEU A 43 13.12 -10.49 14.59
C LEU A 43 11.71 -10.08 15.03
N VAL A 44 11.16 -9.04 14.39
CA VAL A 44 9.75 -8.71 14.55
C VAL A 44 8.93 -9.82 13.89
N PRO A 45 8.05 -10.52 14.63
CA PRO A 45 7.31 -11.63 14.04
C PRO A 45 6.47 -11.19 12.83
N THR A 46 6.46 -11.99 11.76
CA THR A 46 5.89 -11.61 10.45
C THR A 46 4.38 -11.40 10.45
N TYR A 47 3.66 -11.87 11.48
CA TYR A 47 2.24 -11.55 11.70
C TYR A 47 1.99 -10.08 12.09
N ALA A 48 3.05 -9.27 12.19
CA ALA A 48 3.04 -7.86 12.59
C ALA A 48 2.42 -6.87 11.58
N LEU A 49 2.10 -7.31 10.38
CA LEU A 49 1.29 -6.57 9.43
C LEU A 49 0.04 -7.40 9.21
N LEU A 50 -0.91 -7.31 10.16
CA LEU A 50 -2.19 -8.01 10.07
C LEU A 50 -2.89 -7.50 8.81
N ASN A 51 -2.68 -8.22 7.71
CA ASN A 51 -3.45 -8.03 6.50
C ASN A 51 -4.74 -8.85 6.61
N VAL A 52 -5.65 -8.59 5.69
CA VAL A 52 -6.96 -9.26 5.69
C VAL A 52 -6.81 -10.78 5.62
N ARG A 53 -5.83 -11.30 4.86
CA ARG A 53 -5.56 -12.75 4.82
C ARG A 53 -5.24 -13.32 6.20
N ALA A 54 -4.27 -12.72 6.90
CA ALA A 54 -3.87 -13.17 8.23
C ALA A 54 -5.02 -13.01 9.25
N LEU A 55 -5.83 -11.95 9.15
CA LEU A 55 -7.05 -11.79 9.94
C LEU A 55 -8.00 -12.96 9.72
N VAL A 56 -8.25 -13.32 8.46
CA VAL A 56 -9.19 -14.40 8.13
C VAL A 56 -8.68 -15.74 8.64
N GLU A 57 -7.42 -16.07 8.35
CA GLU A 57 -6.81 -17.36 8.66
C GLU A 57 -6.69 -17.59 10.18
N HIS A 58 -6.26 -16.57 10.93
CA HIS A 58 -5.94 -16.73 12.35
C HIS A 58 -7.07 -16.33 13.31
N PHE A 59 -8.05 -15.56 12.84
CA PHE A 59 -9.12 -15.05 13.71
C PHE A 59 -10.51 -15.38 13.19
N VAL A 60 -10.84 -15.00 11.95
CA VAL A 60 -12.21 -15.18 11.45
C VAL A 60 -12.58 -16.66 11.37
N LEU A 61 -11.75 -17.48 10.72
CA LEU A 61 -12.02 -18.91 10.57
C LEU A 61 -12.13 -19.63 11.93
N PRO A 62 -11.20 -19.45 12.89
CA PRO A 62 -11.36 -20.01 14.22
C PRO A 62 -12.62 -19.51 14.95
N LEU A 63 -12.88 -18.21 14.92
CA LEU A 63 -14.01 -17.59 15.62
C LEU A 63 -15.36 -18.08 15.09
N THR A 64 -15.49 -18.27 13.78
CA THR A 64 -16.73 -18.71 13.15
C THR A 64 -16.80 -20.22 12.92
N SER A 65 -15.78 -20.98 13.34
CA SER A 65 -15.67 -22.43 13.09
C SER A 65 -16.87 -23.25 13.58
N ALA A 66 -17.37 -22.95 14.79
CA ALA A 66 -18.50 -23.66 15.38
C ALA A 66 -19.82 -23.42 14.62
N LEU A 67 -20.00 -22.21 14.08
CA LEU A 67 -21.20 -21.82 13.34
C LEU A 67 -21.10 -22.11 11.84
N ARG A 68 -19.87 -22.23 11.31
CA ARG A 68 -19.57 -22.27 9.88
C ARG A 68 -20.33 -21.19 9.11
N ALA A 69 -20.27 -19.97 9.63
CA ALA A 69 -21.03 -18.82 9.14
C ALA A 69 -20.10 -17.64 8.83
N PRO A 70 -20.57 -16.63 8.07
CA PRO A 70 -19.86 -15.36 7.93
C PRO A 70 -19.58 -14.67 9.26
N LEU A 71 -18.57 -13.79 9.30
CA LEU A 71 -18.21 -13.07 10.52
C LEU A 71 -19.35 -12.19 11.05
N TRP A 72 -20.13 -11.56 10.17
CA TRP A 72 -21.25 -10.72 10.58
C TRP A 72 -22.30 -11.48 11.40
N ALA A 73 -22.40 -12.81 11.26
CA ALA A 73 -23.31 -13.63 12.06
C ALA A 73 -22.95 -13.62 13.56
N CYS A 74 -21.69 -13.32 13.89
CA CYS A 74 -21.21 -13.16 15.27
C CYS A 74 -21.34 -11.73 15.81
N VAL A 75 -21.60 -10.73 14.96
CA VAL A 75 -21.72 -9.32 15.38
C VAL A 75 -23.08 -9.09 16.05
N PRO A 76 -23.22 -8.38 17.18
CA PRO A 76 -24.54 -8.11 17.78
C PRO A 76 -25.50 -7.42 16.81
N ALA A 77 -26.81 -7.68 16.92
CA ALA A 77 -27.81 -7.22 15.95
C ALA A 77 -27.90 -5.69 15.86
N GLU A 78 -27.68 -4.99 16.97
CA GLU A 78 -27.62 -3.54 17.09
C GLU A 78 -26.43 -2.91 16.32
N HIS A 79 -25.43 -3.70 15.95
CA HIS A 79 -24.28 -3.29 15.15
C HIS A 79 -24.36 -3.79 13.69
N ARG A 80 -25.50 -4.34 13.28
CA ARG A 80 -25.77 -4.75 11.90
C ARG A 80 -26.71 -3.73 11.24
N GLY A 81 -26.52 -3.50 9.96
CA GLY A 81 -27.38 -2.63 9.18
C GLY A 81 -27.28 -2.90 7.69
N LYS A 82 -28.13 -2.21 6.92
CA LYS A 82 -28.03 -2.24 5.46
C LYS A 82 -26.75 -1.49 5.06
N PRO A 83 -25.83 -2.10 4.30
CA PRO A 83 -24.62 -1.42 3.88
C PRO A 83 -24.91 -0.22 2.96
N ASP A 84 -24.19 0.87 3.22
CA ASP A 84 -24.20 2.11 2.42
C ASP A 84 -23.18 2.05 1.27
N PHE A 85 -22.15 1.20 1.40
CA PHE A 85 -21.10 1.01 0.39
C PHE A 85 -20.42 -0.35 0.50
N PHE A 86 -19.90 -0.81 -0.64
CA PHE A 86 -19.01 -1.95 -0.78
C PHE A 86 -17.55 -1.49 -0.65
N VAL A 87 -16.75 -2.11 0.20
CA VAL A 87 -15.33 -1.75 0.39
C VAL A 87 -14.43 -2.60 -0.52
N SER A 88 -13.96 -2.00 -1.60
CA SER A 88 -12.91 -2.58 -2.45
C SER A 88 -11.55 -2.43 -1.77
N HIS A 89 -10.84 -3.54 -1.61
CA HIS A 89 -9.53 -3.59 -0.96
C HIS A 89 -8.75 -4.83 -1.40
N THR A 90 -7.46 -4.89 -1.07
CA THR A 90 -6.66 -6.10 -1.32
C THR A 90 -6.53 -6.94 -0.06
N TRP A 91 -6.52 -8.27 -0.21
CA TRP A 91 -6.31 -9.17 0.93
C TRP A 91 -4.91 -9.06 1.55
N SER A 92 -3.97 -8.45 0.81
CA SER A 92 -2.62 -8.11 1.25
C SER A 92 -2.52 -6.73 1.91
N SER A 93 -3.56 -5.90 1.82
CA SER A 93 -3.58 -4.59 2.46
C SER A 93 -3.57 -4.76 3.97
N LEU A 94 -2.86 -3.87 4.66
CA LEU A 94 -2.92 -3.77 6.11
C LEU A 94 -4.37 -3.57 6.54
N LEU A 95 -4.80 -4.29 7.57
CA LEU A 95 -6.10 -4.06 8.17
C LEU A 95 -6.11 -2.74 8.93
N LEU A 96 -5.07 -2.53 9.74
CA LEU A 96 -4.78 -1.32 10.50
C LEU A 96 -3.34 -0.92 10.23
N GLY A 97 -3.11 0.36 9.94
CA GLY A 97 -1.80 0.94 9.79
C GLY A 97 -1.14 1.21 11.15
N PRO A 98 0.13 1.63 11.14
CA PRO A 98 0.77 2.19 12.33
C PRO A 98 -0.04 3.38 12.89
N PRO A 99 -0.09 3.60 14.22
CA PRO A 99 -0.87 4.68 14.83
C PRO A 99 -0.57 6.07 14.29
N GLU A 100 0.65 6.31 13.81
CA GLU A 100 1.08 7.60 13.27
C GLU A 100 0.58 7.84 11.84
N GLN A 101 0.11 6.80 11.16
CA GLN A 101 -0.16 6.80 9.72
C GLN A 101 -1.62 6.44 9.42
N GLU A 102 -2.21 5.48 10.16
CA GLU A 102 -3.62 5.08 10.01
C GLU A 102 -4.02 4.80 8.54
N ILE A 103 -3.18 4.02 7.85
CA ILE A 103 -3.29 3.72 6.40
C ILE A 103 -3.84 2.32 6.08
N GLY A 104 -4.44 1.64 7.04
CA GLY A 104 -5.07 0.34 6.86
C GLY A 104 -6.45 0.44 6.20
N THR A 105 -6.96 -0.71 5.74
CA THR A 105 -8.29 -0.84 5.15
C THR A 105 -9.38 -0.40 6.13
N LEU A 106 -9.28 -0.75 7.42
CA LEU A 106 -10.25 -0.30 8.42
C LEU A 106 -10.08 1.16 8.80
N ASP A 107 -8.85 1.66 8.90
CA ASP A 107 -8.59 3.09 9.18
C ASP A 107 -9.25 4.00 8.13
N ALA A 108 -9.20 3.56 6.87
CA ALA A 108 -9.79 4.23 5.73
C ALA A 108 -11.33 4.34 5.80
N VAL A 109 -12.02 3.49 6.57
CA VAL A 109 -13.49 3.43 6.56
C VAL A 109 -14.14 3.60 7.94
N GLU A 110 -13.43 3.38 9.05
CA GLU A 110 -14.03 3.38 10.40
C GLU A 110 -14.66 4.71 10.80
N HIS A 111 -14.19 5.81 10.20
CA HIS A 111 -14.62 7.17 10.50
C HIS A 111 -15.88 7.60 9.71
N LEU A 112 -16.39 6.76 8.81
CA LEU A 112 -17.47 7.13 7.90
C LEU A 112 -18.86 7.12 8.56
N ASP A 113 -19.01 6.64 9.80
CA ASP A 113 -20.31 6.52 10.52
C ASP A 113 -21.45 5.92 9.67
N HIS A 114 -21.10 4.85 8.95
CA HIS A 114 -21.94 4.17 7.97
C HIS A 114 -21.76 2.65 8.06
N TYR A 115 -22.72 1.89 7.54
CA TYR A 115 -22.56 0.43 7.45
C TYR A 115 -21.76 0.07 6.21
N ALA A 116 -20.66 -0.65 6.40
CA ALA A 116 -19.80 -1.12 5.33
C ALA A 116 -20.08 -2.58 5.00
N TRP A 117 -20.11 -2.92 3.71
CA TRP A 117 -20.01 -4.30 3.26
C TRP A 117 -18.54 -4.60 2.93
N ILE A 118 -17.96 -5.62 3.56
CA ILE A 118 -16.57 -6.05 3.34
C ILE A 118 -16.54 -7.56 3.15
N ASP A 119 -15.88 -8.04 2.10
CA ASP A 119 -15.97 -9.44 1.64
C ASP A 119 -15.62 -10.47 2.73
N PHE A 120 -14.55 -10.25 3.50
CA PHE A 120 -14.11 -11.17 4.55
C PHE A 120 -15.06 -11.21 5.75
N VAL A 121 -15.89 -10.17 5.91
CA VAL A 121 -16.92 -10.08 6.96
C VAL A 121 -18.21 -10.73 6.49
N SER A 122 -18.59 -10.44 5.25
CA SER A 122 -19.89 -10.74 4.66
C SER A 122 -20.00 -12.16 4.10
N TYR A 123 -18.94 -12.67 3.48
CA TYR A 123 -18.91 -14.02 2.94
C TYR A 123 -18.62 -15.08 3.99
N ASN A 124 -19.17 -16.27 3.77
CA ASN A 124 -18.85 -17.44 4.58
C ASN A 124 -17.48 -17.99 4.19
N GLN A 125 -16.47 -17.68 5.00
CA GLN A 125 -15.09 -18.10 4.74
C GLN A 125 -14.89 -19.62 4.82
N HIS A 126 -15.87 -20.38 5.35
CA HIS A 126 -15.84 -21.85 5.42
C HIS A 126 -16.37 -22.56 4.16
N THR A 127 -17.16 -21.86 3.34
CA THR A 127 -17.83 -22.43 2.16
C THR A 127 -17.84 -21.37 1.07
N ILE A 128 -16.77 -21.32 0.29
CA ILE A 128 -16.66 -20.39 -0.83
C ILE A 128 -17.26 -21.06 -2.06
N GLU A 129 -18.48 -20.67 -2.43
CA GLU A 129 -19.13 -21.07 -3.68
C GLU A 129 -19.30 -19.82 -4.58
N SER A 130 -18.94 -19.95 -5.86
CA SER A 130 -19.08 -18.96 -6.95
C SER A 130 -19.18 -17.46 -6.58
N ILE A 131 -18.07 -16.85 -6.16
CA ILE A 131 -17.99 -15.43 -5.75
C ILE A 131 -18.34 -14.40 -6.86
N PRO A 132 -17.92 -14.52 -8.14
CA PRO A 132 -18.01 -13.39 -9.08
C PRO A 132 -19.44 -12.90 -9.38
N THR A 133 -20.36 -13.82 -9.68
CA THR A 133 -21.75 -13.49 -10.07
C THR A 133 -22.53 -12.89 -8.90
N ASP A 134 -22.32 -13.43 -7.70
CA ASP A 134 -22.97 -12.92 -6.50
C ASP A 134 -22.45 -11.53 -6.14
N MET A 135 -21.13 -11.32 -6.25
CA MET A 135 -20.52 -10.03 -5.93
C MET A 135 -21.00 -8.88 -6.83
N GLU A 136 -21.23 -9.13 -8.12
CA GLU A 136 -21.83 -8.11 -8.99
C GLU A 136 -23.23 -7.70 -8.51
N ALA A 137 -24.09 -8.68 -8.20
CA ALA A 137 -25.44 -8.42 -7.73
C ALA A 137 -25.44 -7.66 -6.39
N VAL A 138 -24.53 -8.04 -5.48
CA VAL A 138 -24.31 -7.36 -4.21
C VAL A 138 -23.87 -5.91 -4.41
N ILE A 139 -22.86 -5.66 -5.23
CA ILE A 139 -22.41 -4.29 -5.56
C ILE A 139 -23.57 -3.49 -6.16
N GLY A 140 -24.32 -4.11 -7.08
CA GLY A 140 -25.52 -3.60 -7.70
C GLY A 140 -26.57 -3.11 -6.70
N GLU A 141 -26.87 -3.93 -5.69
CA GLU A 141 -27.88 -3.62 -4.67
C GLU A 141 -27.41 -2.55 -3.67
N ILE A 142 -26.11 -2.53 -3.34
CA ILE A 142 -25.53 -1.55 -2.42
C ILE A 142 -25.53 -0.15 -3.03
N GLY A 143 -25.20 -0.04 -4.33
CA GLY A 143 -25.28 1.25 -5.03
C GLY A 143 -24.05 2.15 -4.87
N LYS A 144 -22.97 1.68 -4.24
CA LYS A 144 -21.70 2.42 -4.12
C LYS A 144 -20.49 1.50 -3.87
N VAL A 145 -19.36 1.79 -4.52
CA VAL A 145 -18.04 1.18 -4.24
C VAL A 145 -17.08 2.19 -3.62
N LEU A 146 -16.45 1.85 -2.51
CA LEU A 146 -15.38 2.64 -1.89
C LEU A 146 -14.07 1.86 -1.92
N PHE A 147 -13.06 2.40 -2.60
CA PHE A 147 -11.70 1.88 -2.56
C PHE A 147 -11.03 2.31 -1.26
N ALA A 148 -10.56 1.37 -0.45
CA ALA A 148 -9.76 1.71 0.71
C ALA A 148 -8.40 2.27 0.26
N GLY A 149 -8.15 3.55 0.55
CA GLY A 149 -6.93 4.26 0.22
C GLY A 149 -5.76 3.82 1.08
N THR A 150 -5.17 2.68 0.73
CA THR A 150 -3.99 2.10 1.38
C THR A 150 -2.75 2.29 0.50
N PRO A 151 -1.52 2.20 1.05
CA PRO A 151 -0.30 2.24 0.23
C PRO A 151 -0.14 1.00 -0.68
N VAL A 152 -0.95 -0.04 -0.48
CA VAL A 152 -0.86 -1.28 -1.25
C VAL A 152 -1.57 -1.11 -2.60
N PRO A 153 -0.90 -1.44 -3.72
CA PRO A 153 -1.48 -1.35 -5.06
C PRO A 153 -2.80 -2.11 -5.18
N THR A 154 -3.91 -1.39 -5.35
CA THR A 154 -5.25 -2.00 -5.35
C THR A 154 -5.69 -2.38 -6.76
N LEU A 155 -5.54 -1.49 -7.74
CA LEU A 155 -5.93 -1.74 -9.13
C LEU A 155 -4.93 -2.60 -9.92
N GLY A 156 -3.88 -3.09 -9.25
CA GLY A 156 -3.04 -4.18 -9.75
C GLY A 156 -3.68 -5.55 -9.56
N ARG A 157 -4.77 -5.64 -8.79
CA ARG A 157 -5.52 -6.87 -8.54
C ARG A 157 -6.72 -6.94 -9.48
N ILE A 158 -6.86 -8.06 -10.18
CA ILE A 158 -7.94 -8.27 -11.15
C ILE A 158 -9.33 -8.19 -10.50
N TRP A 159 -9.46 -8.59 -9.24
CA TRP A 159 -10.71 -8.49 -8.46
C TRP A 159 -11.11 -7.03 -8.18
N CYS A 160 -10.19 -6.18 -7.73
CA CYS A 160 -10.48 -4.77 -7.49
C CYS A 160 -10.79 -4.02 -8.80
N LEU A 161 -10.15 -4.44 -9.90
CA LEU A 161 -10.48 -3.94 -11.23
C LEU A 161 -11.90 -4.36 -11.65
N TRP A 162 -12.28 -5.62 -11.40
CA TRP A 162 -13.63 -6.11 -11.65
C TRP A 162 -14.70 -5.34 -10.89
N GLU A 163 -14.47 -5.04 -9.61
CA GLU A 163 -15.38 -4.26 -8.77
C GLU A 163 -15.60 -2.84 -9.34
N LEU A 164 -14.53 -2.19 -9.81
CA LEU A 164 -14.62 -0.90 -10.52
C LEU A 164 -15.48 -1.00 -11.78
N LEU A 165 -15.27 -2.06 -12.57
CA LEU A 165 -16.00 -2.28 -13.82
C LEU A 165 -17.48 -2.63 -13.57
N CYS A 166 -17.79 -3.34 -12.47
CA CYS A 166 -19.14 -3.58 -12.00
C CYS A 166 -19.84 -2.25 -11.66
N ALA A 167 -19.19 -1.38 -10.88
CA ALA A 167 -19.74 -0.06 -10.55
C ALA A 167 -20.05 0.74 -11.82
N ASN A 168 -19.12 0.78 -12.77
CA ASN A 168 -19.34 1.48 -14.03
C ASN A 168 -20.48 0.87 -14.87
N ARG A 169 -20.57 -0.46 -14.98
CA ARG A 169 -21.62 -1.13 -15.78
C ARG A 169 -23.02 -0.86 -15.22
N THR A 170 -23.14 -0.86 -13.90
CA THR A 170 -24.41 -0.65 -13.20
C THR A 170 -24.75 0.83 -13.04
N GLY A 171 -23.87 1.75 -13.46
CA GLY A 171 -24.05 3.19 -13.27
C GLY A 171 -23.93 3.62 -11.80
N ILE A 172 -23.30 2.79 -10.98
CA ILE A 172 -23.10 2.97 -9.56
C ILE A 172 -21.90 3.87 -9.29
N ASP A 173 -22.01 4.71 -8.25
CA ASP A 173 -20.94 5.62 -7.85
C ASP A 173 -19.74 4.84 -7.27
N PHE A 174 -18.54 5.37 -7.49
CA PHE A 174 -17.34 4.89 -6.82
C PHE A 174 -16.48 6.04 -6.30
N ASP A 175 -15.80 5.82 -5.17
CA ASP A 175 -14.86 6.79 -4.61
C ASP A 175 -13.71 6.10 -3.88
N ILE A 176 -12.78 6.90 -3.37
CA ILE A 176 -11.72 6.45 -2.46
C ILE A 176 -12.04 6.89 -1.03
N ALA A 177 -11.94 5.96 -0.08
CA ALA A 177 -12.04 6.24 1.34
C ALA A 177 -10.62 6.35 1.91
N ILE A 178 -10.33 7.42 2.65
CA ILE A 178 -9.00 7.71 3.19
C ILE A 178 -9.23 8.29 4.57
N ARG A 179 -8.45 7.86 5.56
CA ARG A 179 -8.48 8.43 6.91
C ARG A 179 -8.40 9.97 6.83
N PRO A 180 -9.25 10.73 7.55
CA PRO A 180 -9.14 12.17 7.59
C PRO A 180 -7.84 12.53 8.31
N GLY A 181 -6.88 13.08 7.56
CA GLY A 181 -5.57 13.45 8.08
C GLY A 181 -4.95 14.56 7.24
N PHE A 182 -3.67 14.41 6.90
CA PHE A 182 -2.97 15.39 6.09
C PHE A 182 -3.43 15.33 4.63
N ARG A 183 -3.43 16.49 3.98
CA ARG A 183 -3.77 16.60 2.56
C ARG A 183 -2.90 15.69 1.67
N ASN A 184 -1.63 15.55 2.03
CA ASN A 184 -0.69 14.70 1.30
C ASN A 184 -1.07 13.23 1.32
N ASP A 185 -1.61 12.72 2.43
CA ASP A 185 -2.00 11.32 2.53
C ASP A 185 -3.08 11.00 1.51
N LYS A 186 -3.97 11.98 1.28
CA LYS A 186 -5.01 11.89 0.26
C LYS A 186 -4.45 11.91 -1.15
N ILE A 187 -3.58 12.88 -1.45
CA ILE A 187 -2.91 12.98 -2.76
C ILE A 187 -2.12 11.70 -3.03
N LEU A 188 -1.38 11.21 -2.03
CA LEU A 188 -0.60 9.98 -2.13
C LEU A 188 -1.52 8.79 -2.38
N ALA A 189 -2.53 8.55 -1.54
CA ALA A 189 -3.41 7.39 -1.70
C ALA A 189 -4.16 7.40 -3.04
N VAL A 190 -4.65 8.55 -3.50
CA VAL A 190 -5.28 8.68 -4.83
C VAL A 190 -4.28 8.37 -5.94
N ASN A 191 -3.08 8.95 -5.88
CA ASN A 191 -2.08 8.73 -6.91
C ASN A 191 -1.53 7.29 -6.86
N THR A 192 -1.42 6.67 -5.69
CA THR A 192 -1.07 5.26 -5.51
C THR A 192 -2.15 4.36 -6.11
N LEU A 193 -3.43 4.63 -5.83
CA LEU A 193 -4.54 3.92 -6.46
C LEU A 193 -4.49 4.06 -7.99
N TYR A 194 -4.37 5.28 -8.49
CA TYR A 194 -4.32 5.55 -9.93
C TYR A 194 -3.11 4.89 -10.62
N ARG A 195 -1.93 4.96 -10.00
CA ARG A 195 -0.70 4.36 -10.53
C ARG A 195 -0.68 2.84 -10.40
N SER A 196 -1.40 2.28 -9.43
CA SER A 196 -1.54 0.84 -9.29
C SER A 196 -2.30 0.19 -10.45
N PHE A 197 -2.99 0.97 -11.28
CA PHE A 197 -3.63 0.45 -12.47
C PHE A 197 -2.61 0.11 -13.57
N VAL A 198 -2.29 -1.18 -13.67
CA VAL A 198 -1.28 -1.75 -14.59
C VAL A 198 -1.85 -2.22 -15.94
N GLY A 199 -3.15 -2.07 -16.16
CA GLY A 199 -3.87 -2.66 -17.30
C GLY A 199 -4.46 -4.03 -16.99
N VAL A 200 -5.55 -4.38 -17.66
CA VAL A 200 -6.29 -5.65 -17.46
C VAL A 200 -5.37 -6.87 -17.69
N GLU A 201 -4.50 -6.80 -18.69
CA GLU A 201 -3.57 -7.85 -19.07
C GLU A 201 -2.46 -8.14 -18.05
N ASN A 202 -2.15 -7.15 -17.20
CA ASN A 202 -1.11 -7.26 -16.18
C ASN A 202 -1.68 -7.41 -14.76
N ALA A 203 -3.00 -7.33 -14.62
CA ALA A 203 -3.66 -7.47 -13.33
C ALA A 203 -3.57 -8.92 -12.81
N VAL A 204 -3.33 -9.08 -11.51
CA VAL A 204 -3.05 -10.38 -10.89
C VAL A 204 -4.10 -10.81 -9.89
N ALA A 205 -4.25 -12.11 -9.70
CA ALA A 205 -4.94 -12.72 -8.57
C ALA A 205 -4.09 -13.84 -7.98
N THR A 206 -4.40 -14.20 -6.74
CA THR A 206 -3.78 -15.37 -6.08
C THR A 206 -4.14 -16.67 -6.79
N LYS A 207 -5.33 -16.76 -7.41
CA LYS A 207 -5.74 -17.91 -8.22
C LYS A 207 -5.66 -17.54 -9.70
N PRO A 208 -4.88 -18.28 -10.51
CA PRO A 208 -4.80 -18.02 -11.96
C PRO A 208 -6.15 -18.14 -12.69
N GLU A 209 -7.03 -19.03 -12.23
CA GLU A 209 -8.37 -19.20 -12.80
C GLU A 209 -9.21 -17.92 -12.67
N ASP A 210 -9.10 -17.19 -11.55
CA ASP A 210 -9.82 -15.92 -11.35
C ASP A 210 -9.36 -14.88 -12.38
N VAL A 211 -8.05 -14.82 -12.68
CA VAL A 211 -7.52 -13.93 -13.73
C VAL A 211 -8.18 -14.24 -15.05
N LYS A 212 -8.20 -15.52 -15.44
CA LYS A 212 -8.79 -15.94 -16.71
C LYS A 212 -10.28 -15.60 -16.79
N ILE A 213 -11.08 -16.00 -15.80
CA ILE A 213 -12.53 -15.77 -15.79
C ILE A 213 -12.85 -14.27 -15.87
N ILE A 214 -12.18 -13.47 -15.03
CA ILE A 214 -12.46 -12.04 -14.98
C ILE A 214 -11.94 -11.34 -16.24
N SER A 215 -10.73 -11.67 -16.72
CA SER A 215 -10.23 -11.11 -17.98
C SER A 215 -11.14 -11.44 -19.15
N ASP A 216 -11.64 -12.67 -19.27
CA ASP A 216 -12.58 -13.08 -20.32
C ASP A 216 -13.87 -12.24 -20.27
N GLU A 217 -14.41 -12.01 -19.06
CA GLU A 217 -15.61 -11.18 -18.86
C GLU A 217 -15.35 -9.71 -19.23
N VAL A 218 -14.20 -9.15 -18.83
CA VAL A 218 -13.78 -7.80 -19.22
C VAL A 218 -13.62 -7.69 -20.74
N LEU A 219 -13.01 -8.68 -21.38
CA LEU A 219 -12.85 -8.70 -22.84
C LEU A 219 -14.20 -8.84 -23.56
N ALA A 220 -15.12 -9.64 -23.03
CA ALA A 220 -16.47 -9.75 -23.57
C ALA A 220 -17.22 -8.41 -23.50
N GLN A 221 -17.02 -7.65 -22.41
CA GLN A 221 -17.67 -6.35 -22.21
C GLN A 221 -17.08 -5.23 -23.09
N PHE A 222 -15.75 -5.14 -23.17
CA PHE A 222 -15.06 -4.01 -23.82
C PHE A 222 -14.55 -4.32 -25.24
N GLY A 223 -14.64 -5.57 -25.67
CA GLY A 223 -14.15 -6.06 -26.96
C GLY A 223 -12.62 -6.25 -27.03
N SER A 224 -11.85 -5.50 -26.24
CA SER A 224 -10.39 -5.66 -26.12
C SER A 224 -9.86 -5.12 -24.80
N ALA A 225 -8.69 -5.62 -24.38
CA ALA A 225 -7.99 -5.12 -23.19
C ALA A 225 -7.63 -3.64 -23.33
N GLU A 226 -7.21 -3.22 -24.53
CA GLU A 226 -6.87 -1.82 -24.82
C GLU A 226 -8.07 -0.87 -24.62
N SER A 227 -9.27 -1.28 -25.07
CA SER A 227 -10.49 -0.52 -24.87
C SER A 227 -10.92 -0.47 -23.40
N ALA A 228 -10.81 -1.60 -22.68
CA ALA A 228 -11.03 -1.62 -21.23
C ALA A 228 -10.05 -0.69 -20.49
N ASN A 229 -8.76 -0.73 -20.85
CA ASN A 229 -7.73 0.08 -20.22
C ASN A 229 -7.94 1.58 -20.42
N ARG A 230 -8.25 2.00 -21.65
CA ARG A 230 -8.62 3.39 -21.94
C ARG A 230 -9.84 3.83 -21.15
N HIS A 231 -10.84 2.96 -21.04
CA HIS A 231 -12.06 3.27 -20.30
C HIS A 231 -11.79 3.45 -18.80
N VAL A 232 -11.05 2.52 -18.19
CA VAL A 232 -10.66 2.59 -16.77
C VAL A 232 -9.81 3.83 -16.49
N ASP A 233 -8.81 4.11 -17.32
CA ASP A 233 -7.98 5.32 -17.17
C ASP A 233 -8.84 6.59 -17.22
N ARG A 234 -9.76 6.66 -18.18
CA ARG A 234 -10.69 7.79 -18.33
C ARG A 234 -11.56 7.99 -17.09
N ILE A 235 -12.23 6.94 -16.58
CA ILE A 235 -13.13 7.10 -15.41
C ILE A 235 -12.36 7.46 -14.13
N LEU A 236 -11.14 6.94 -13.95
CA LEU A 236 -10.29 7.30 -12.82
C LEU A 236 -9.86 8.77 -12.92
N ARG A 237 -9.47 9.23 -14.11
CA ARG A 237 -9.14 10.65 -14.34
C ARG A 237 -10.35 11.53 -14.15
N GLU A 238 -11.51 11.19 -14.70
CA GLU A 238 -12.74 11.96 -14.51
C GLU A 238 -13.11 12.09 -13.03
N ARG A 239 -13.00 11.00 -12.25
CA ARG A 239 -13.29 11.02 -10.82
C ARG A 239 -12.26 11.82 -10.01
N PHE A 240 -10.98 11.62 -10.30
CA PHE A 240 -9.89 12.12 -9.45
C PHE A 240 -9.18 13.38 -9.98
N SER A 241 -9.54 13.90 -11.16
CA SER A 241 -9.00 15.17 -11.68
C SER A 241 -9.52 16.42 -10.97
N GLY A 242 -10.52 16.27 -10.09
CA GLY A 242 -11.01 17.37 -9.26
C GLY A 242 -9.88 18.00 -8.42
N GLY A 243 -9.91 19.33 -8.28
CA GLY A 243 -8.84 20.09 -7.62
C GLY A 243 -8.52 19.69 -6.17
N TRP A 244 -9.40 18.91 -5.55
CA TRP A 244 -9.17 18.35 -4.21
C TRP A 244 -8.14 17.22 -4.18
N TYR A 245 -8.08 16.39 -5.22
CA TYR A 245 -7.27 15.17 -5.26
C TYR A 245 -5.87 15.37 -5.87
N GLU A 246 -5.67 16.45 -6.63
CA GLU A 246 -4.41 16.74 -7.35
C GLU A 246 -3.83 15.51 -8.06
N LEU A 247 -4.66 14.83 -8.87
CA LEU A 247 -4.16 13.72 -9.68
C LEU A 247 -2.99 14.20 -10.54
N ARG A 248 -1.86 13.52 -10.41
CA ARG A 248 -0.65 13.78 -11.19
C ARG A 248 -0.58 12.78 -12.33
N GLU A 249 0.13 13.16 -13.40
CA GLU A 249 0.48 12.19 -14.43
C GLU A 249 1.32 11.06 -13.80
N ARG A 250 1.24 9.86 -14.40
CA ARG A 250 1.83 8.64 -13.82
C ARG A 250 3.35 8.76 -13.65
N ASP A 251 4.01 9.52 -14.52
CA ASP A 251 5.45 9.78 -14.58
C ASP A 251 5.90 11.01 -13.78
N GLN A 252 4.97 11.85 -13.31
CA GLN A 252 5.31 13.05 -12.54
C GLN A 252 5.73 12.70 -11.11
N HIS A 253 6.70 13.43 -10.58
CA HIS A 253 7.05 13.30 -9.17
C HIS A 253 5.93 13.88 -8.30
N LEU A 254 5.52 13.18 -7.24
CA LEU A 254 4.37 13.61 -6.42
C LEU A 254 4.64 14.86 -5.58
N GLY A 255 5.92 15.25 -5.41
CA GLY A 255 6.33 16.57 -4.95
C GLY A 255 5.61 17.02 -3.68
N PHE A 256 5.82 16.31 -2.57
CA PHE A 256 5.04 16.48 -1.34
C PHE A 256 5.38 17.75 -0.55
N ARG A 257 4.41 18.22 0.25
CA ARG A 257 4.58 19.33 1.20
C ARG A 257 3.87 19.02 2.53
N PRO A 258 4.55 18.74 3.65
CA PRO A 258 3.98 18.13 4.86
C PRO A 258 3.20 19.11 5.75
N TRP A 259 2.35 19.96 5.15
CA TRP A 259 1.58 20.96 5.89
C TRP A 259 0.12 20.54 6.00
N SER A 260 -0.52 20.87 7.13
CA SER A 260 -1.96 20.68 7.26
C SER A 260 -2.71 21.68 6.38
N TRP A 261 -3.90 21.30 5.91
CA TRP A 261 -4.72 22.17 5.06
C TRP A 261 -5.11 23.50 5.74
N LEU A 262 -5.23 23.49 7.07
CA LEU A 262 -5.53 24.69 7.87
C LEU A 262 -4.37 25.71 7.84
N GLU A 263 -3.12 25.23 7.82
CA GLU A 263 -1.93 26.08 7.85
C GLU A 263 -1.69 26.78 6.51
N GLU A 264 -1.95 26.12 5.38
CA GLU A 264 -1.78 26.66 4.03
C GLU A 264 -2.74 27.83 3.72
N GLN A 265 -3.86 27.94 4.42
CA GLN A 265 -4.81 29.04 4.23
C GLN A 265 -4.43 30.34 4.93
N THR A 266 -3.42 30.31 5.80
CA THR A 266 -2.97 31.52 6.51
C THR A 266 -2.07 32.39 5.62
N ALA A 267 -2.23 33.72 5.72
CA ALA A 267 -1.52 34.67 4.86
C ALA A 267 0.01 34.63 5.02
N SER A 268 0.51 34.27 6.21
CA SER A 268 1.95 34.11 6.49
C SER A 268 2.56 32.87 5.84
N PHE A 269 1.75 31.88 5.47
CA PHE A 269 2.22 30.61 4.92
C PHE A 269 2.35 30.60 3.40
N LYS A 270 1.61 31.46 2.70
CA LYS A 270 1.72 31.62 1.23
C LYS A 270 3.13 32.00 0.76
N GLU A 271 3.94 32.64 1.60
CA GLU A 271 5.36 32.90 1.32
C GLU A 271 6.27 31.70 1.63
N ARG A 272 6.00 30.92 2.69
CA ARG A 272 6.75 29.69 3.03
C ARG A 272 6.47 28.56 2.05
N ALA A 273 5.25 28.45 1.55
CA ALA A 273 4.82 27.53 0.50
C ALA A 273 5.53 27.76 -0.86
N LYS A 274 6.35 28.81 -1.02
CA LYS A 274 7.18 28.97 -2.23
C LYS A 274 8.52 28.23 -2.15
N ARG A 275 8.88 27.66 -0.99
CA ARG A 275 10.14 26.93 -0.80
C ARG A 275 9.90 25.41 -0.90
N PRO A 276 10.62 24.67 -1.77
CA PRO A 276 10.61 23.22 -1.75
C PRO A 276 11.19 22.71 -0.42
N LEU A 277 10.65 21.61 0.12
CA LEU A 277 11.22 21.00 1.31
C LEU A 277 12.53 20.29 1.00
N ARG A 278 13.34 20.12 2.04
CA ARG A 278 14.58 19.34 2.02
C ARG A 278 14.34 18.02 2.75
N GLU A 279 15.18 17.03 2.44
CA GLU A 279 14.97 15.59 2.66
C GLU A 279 14.88 15.02 4.09
N PRO A 280 15.24 15.66 5.22
CA PRO A 280 15.29 14.95 6.51
C PRO A 280 14.00 15.07 7.36
N ASP A 281 12.82 15.29 6.76
CA ASP A 281 11.59 15.44 7.55
C ASP A 281 11.08 14.08 8.10
N PRO A 282 10.80 13.97 9.42
CA PRO A 282 10.63 12.71 10.16
C PRO A 282 9.34 11.93 9.87
N TYR A 283 8.56 12.33 8.87
CA TYR A 283 7.24 11.79 8.56
C TYR A 283 7.28 10.54 7.67
N TYR A 284 8.46 10.10 7.25
CA TYR A 284 8.65 9.00 6.31
C TYR A 284 9.51 7.89 6.92
N GLY A 285 8.88 6.88 7.50
CA GLY A 285 9.53 5.58 7.69
C GLY A 285 9.74 4.90 6.33
N ALA A 286 10.86 4.19 6.15
CA ALA A 286 11.24 3.54 4.90
C ALA A 286 10.14 2.63 4.30
N GLY A 287 9.34 1.96 5.14
CA GLY A 287 8.36 0.96 4.71
C GLY A 287 7.18 1.43 3.84
N ILE A 288 6.67 2.66 4.02
CA ILE A 288 5.62 3.20 3.13
C ILE A 288 6.20 3.56 1.77
N ARG A 289 7.40 4.15 1.77
CA ARG A 289 8.02 4.71 0.58
C ARG A 289 8.37 3.60 -0.42
N ASP A 290 8.83 2.45 0.08
CA ASP A 290 9.17 1.31 -0.75
C ASP A 290 7.93 0.57 -1.31
N SER A 291 6.85 0.49 -0.53
CA SER A 291 5.59 -0.16 -0.96
C SER A 291 4.82 0.67 -1.99
N ALA A 292 4.81 2.00 -1.83
CA ALA A 292 4.07 2.93 -2.69
C ALA A 292 4.78 3.19 -4.04
N ILE A 293 6.10 3.00 -4.12
CA ILE A 293 6.88 3.28 -5.34
C ILE A 293 7.02 2.03 -6.22
N TYR A 294 7.11 0.81 -5.65
CA TYR A 294 7.54 -0.37 -6.43
C TYR A 294 6.53 -1.51 -6.55
N GLY A 295 5.45 -1.54 -5.76
CA GLY A 295 4.40 -2.57 -5.87
C GLY A 295 4.85 -4.02 -5.73
N SER A 296 6.10 -4.28 -5.32
CA SER A 296 6.63 -5.61 -5.00
C SER A 296 6.48 -5.91 -3.50
N GLN A 297 6.27 -7.19 -3.15
CA GLN A 297 6.26 -7.65 -1.75
C GLN A 297 7.66 -7.83 -1.16
N GLN A 298 8.71 -7.69 -1.97
CA GLN A 298 10.10 -7.73 -1.57
C GLN A 298 10.68 -6.34 -1.81
N SER A 299 11.26 -5.72 -0.76
CA SER A 299 11.86 -4.40 -0.90
C SER A 299 13.15 -4.51 -1.72
N THR A 300 13.52 -3.46 -2.45
CA THR A 300 14.82 -3.38 -3.11
C THR A 300 15.97 -3.58 -2.12
N PHE A 301 15.76 -3.20 -0.85
CA PHE A 301 16.67 -3.42 0.26
C PHE A 301 16.89 -4.92 0.55
N ASP A 302 15.83 -5.72 0.61
CA ASP A 302 15.93 -7.17 0.85
C ASP A 302 16.71 -7.86 -0.28
N MET A 303 16.46 -7.48 -1.54
CA MET A 303 17.17 -8.01 -2.69
C MET A 303 18.66 -7.63 -2.71
N LEU A 304 19.01 -6.42 -2.27
CA LEU A 304 20.41 -5.95 -2.22
C LEU A 304 21.19 -6.59 -1.06
N ILE A 305 20.55 -6.82 0.08
CA ILE A 305 21.16 -7.56 1.21
C ILE A 305 21.39 -9.03 0.86
N GLU A 306 20.45 -9.67 0.15
CA GLU A 306 20.59 -11.08 -0.28
C GLU A 306 21.80 -11.32 -1.21
N VAL A 307 22.24 -10.29 -1.95
CA VAL A 307 23.44 -10.35 -2.80
C VAL A 307 24.71 -9.79 -2.15
N GLY A 308 24.66 -9.48 -0.84
CA GLY A 308 25.83 -9.06 -0.05
C GLY A 308 26.19 -7.58 -0.15
N LEU A 309 25.30 -6.73 -0.68
CA LEU A 309 25.50 -5.29 -0.74
C LEU A 309 24.89 -4.61 0.50
N MET A 310 25.74 -4.11 1.40
CA MET A 310 25.33 -3.25 2.51
C MET A 310 25.14 -1.82 1.98
N VAL A 311 23.89 -1.39 1.83
CA VAL A 311 23.53 -0.01 1.47
C VAL A 311 22.96 0.66 2.72
N SER A 312 23.51 1.81 3.14
CA SER A 312 22.94 2.52 4.28
C SER A 312 21.60 3.15 3.90
N GLY A 313 20.72 3.37 4.88
CA GLY A 313 19.43 4.04 4.64
C GLY A 313 19.58 5.44 4.03
N ASP A 314 20.71 6.11 4.30
CA ASP A 314 21.05 7.41 3.73
C ASP A 314 21.50 7.30 2.26
N ASP A 315 22.18 6.21 1.89
CA ASP A 315 22.62 5.93 0.51
C ASP A 315 21.46 5.57 -0.42
N MET A 316 20.41 4.92 0.11
CA MET A 316 19.20 4.60 -0.67
C MET A 316 18.38 5.83 -1.03
N VAL A 317 18.31 6.83 -0.14
CA VAL A 317 17.57 8.07 -0.37
C VAL A 317 18.22 8.92 -1.46
N ALA A 318 19.55 8.89 -1.56
CA ALA A 318 20.30 9.56 -2.62
C ALA A 318 20.11 8.93 -4.02
N HIS A 319 19.58 7.69 -4.10
CA HIS A 319 19.57 6.86 -5.32
C HIS A 319 18.24 6.70 -6.05
N GLN A 320 17.18 7.44 -5.68
CA GLN A 320 15.89 7.34 -6.38
C GLN A 320 15.90 8.01 -7.77
N PHE A 321 16.33 7.23 -8.79
CA PHE A 321 16.06 7.30 -10.24
C PHE A 321 15.69 8.65 -10.90
N ARG A 322 16.53 9.68 -10.75
CA ARG A 322 16.67 10.76 -11.76
C ARG A 322 18.11 11.18 -12.04
N THR A 323 19.07 10.72 -11.25
CA THR A 323 20.49 11.05 -11.39
C THR A 323 21.35 9.84 -11.77
N SER A 324 20.85 8.61 -11.62
CA SER A 324 21.56 7.38 -11.95
C SER A 324 21.92 7.33 -13.44
N SER A 325 23.18 7.01 -13.72
CA SER A 325 23.66 6.68 -15.05
C SER A 325 22.99 5.39 -15.56
N GLU A 326 22.98 5.19 -16.87
CA GLU A 326 22.46 3.95 -17.47
C GLU A 326 23.11 2.69 -16.87
N ALA A 327 24.38 2.78 -16.46
CA ALA A 327 25.11 1.69 -15.83
C ALA A 327 24.61 1.39 -14.40
N GLU A 328 24.26 2.41 -13.62
CA GLU A 328 23.67 2.25 -12.28
C GLU A 328 22.24 1.67 -12.37
N ILE A 329 21.47 2.06 -13.39
CA ILE A 329 20.15 1.48 -13.66
C ILE A 329 20.26 0.01 -14.03
N ALA A 330 21.19 -0.33 -14.94
CA ALA A 330 21.44 -1.71 -15.35
C ALA A 330 21.92 -2.60 -14.20
N LEU A 331 22.65 -2.03 -13.22
CA LEU A 331 23.10 -2.75 -12.03
C LEU A 331 21.92 -3.16 -11.14
N VAL A 332 20.96 -2.25 -10.93
CA VAL A 332 19.75 -2.52 -10.14
C VAL A 332 18.84 -3.53 -10.85
N GLU A 333 18.67 -3.42 -12.16
CA GLU A 333 17.88 -4.39 -12.94
C GLU A 333 18.52 -5.78 -12.90
N ALA A 334 19.84 -5.88 -13.06
CA ALA A 334 20.56 -7.15 -12.96
C ALA A 334 20.43 -7.79 -11.57
N ALA A 335 20.47 -6.99 -10.50
CA ALA A 335 20.27 -7.45 -9.14
C ALA A 335 18.84 -7.95 -8.91
N ARG A 336 17.84 -7.17 -9.35
CA ARG A 336 16.41 -7.54 -9.25
C ARG A 336 16.10 -8.85 -9.97
N ASP A 337 16.73 -9.08 -11.12
CA ASP A 337 16.49 -10.27 -11.94
C ASP A 337 17.38 -11.47 -11.50
N GLY A 338 18.15 -11.33 -10.41
CA GLY A 338 19.02 -12.38 -9.88
C GLY A 338 20.23 -12.71 -10.76
N ASN A 339 20.63 -11.82 -11.68
CA ASN A 339 21.72 -12.02 -12.62
C ASN A 339 23.07 -11.63 -12.02
N LEU A 340 23.58 -12.48 -11.11
CA LEU A 340 24.81 -12.24 -10.34
C LEU A 340 26.06 -11.99 -11.21
N ALA A 341 26.16 -12.65 -12.37
CA ALA A 341 27.28 -12.45 -13.29
C ALA A 341 27.31 -11.02 -13.85
N ARG A 342 26.13 -10.47 -14.17
CA ARG A 342 25.99 -9.10 -14.67
C ARG A 342 26.18 -8.05 -13.57
N VAL A 343 25.76 -8.36 -12.34
CA VAL A 343 26.04 -7.52 -11.16
C VAL A 343 27.55 -7.39 -10.96
N GLN A 344 28.28 -8.51 -10.94
CA GLN A 344 29.73 -8.51 -10.76
C GLN A 344 30.44 -7.76 -11.90
N GLU A 345 30.03 -7.97 -13.15
CA GLU A 345 30.59 -7.26 -14.31
C GLU A 345 30.47 -5.74 -14.18
N LEU A 346 29.31 -5.24 -13.76
CA LEU A 346 29.07 -3.80 -13.60
C LEU A 346 29.86 -3.23 -12.42
N LEU A 347 29.98 -3.96 -11.31
CA LEU A 347 30.82 -3.57 -10.19
C LEU A 347 32.31 -3.51 -10.57
N ASP A 348 32.80 -4.49 -11.33
CA ASP A 348 34.19 -4.54 -11.81
C ASP A 348 34.53 -3.37 -12.77
N LEU A 349 33.51 -2.84 -13.46
CA LEU A 349 33.62 -1.63 -14.28
C LEU A 349 33.63 -0.32 -13.47
N GLY A 350 33.62 -0.42 -12.13
CA GLY A 350 33.63 0.74 -11.23
C GLY A 350 32.28 1.44 -11.13
N VAL A 351 31.18 0.76 -11.49
CA VAL A 351 29.82 1.27 -11.29
C VAL A 351 29.51 1.16 -9.80
N SER A 352 29.86 2.21 -9.06
CA SER A 352 29.65 2.32 -7.63
C SER A 352 28.42 3.21 -7.36
N PRO A 353 27.44 2.74 -6.56
CA PRO A 353 26.37 3.62 -6.12
C PRO A 353 26.92 4.85 -5.37
N THR A 354 28.04 4.77 -4.68
CA THR A 354 28.42 5.77 -3.67
C THR A 354 29.27 6.95 -4.18
N ASP A 355 29.70 6.98 -5.45
CA ASP A 355 30.82 7.84 -5.89
C ASP A 355 30.51 9.35 -6.07
N ARG A 356 29.26 9.79 -5.89
CA ARG A 356 28.87 11.19 -6.19
C ARG A 356 29.00 12.20 -5.07
N LEU A 357 29.36 11.81 -3.84
CA LEU A 357 29.50 12.75 -2.71
C LEU A 357 30.90 13.39 -2.57
N ALA A 358 31.89 12.98 -3.37
CA ALA A 358 33.27 13.43 -3.19
C ALA A 358 33.68 14.69 -4.00
N THR A 359 32.82 15.26 -4.85
CA THR A 359 33.25 16.29 -5.85
C THR A 359 32.37 17.55 -5.95
N ALA A 360 31.65 17.95 -4.90
CA ALA A 360 31.05 19.28 -4.84
C ALA A 360 31.98 20.27 -4.10
N PRO A 361 32.53 21.33 -4.74
CA PRO A 361 33.23 22.39 -4.03
C PRO A 361 32.24 23.17 -3.15
N CYS A 362 32.68 23.52 -1.93
CA CYS A 362 31.92 24.30 -0.93
C CYS A 362 31.37 25.64 -1.44
#